data_AF-A0A131YJ32-F1
#
_entry.id   AF-A0A131YJ32-F1
#
_cell.length_a   1.000
_cell.length_b   1.000
_cell.length_c   1.000
_cell.angle_alpha   90.00
_cell.angle_beta   90.00
_cell.angle_gamma   90.00
#
_symmetry.space_group_name_H-M   'P 1'
#
loop_
_entity.id
_entity.type
_entity.pdbx_description
1 polymer ?
#
loop_
_entity_poly.entity_id
_entity_poly.type
_entity_poly.pdbx_seq_one_letter_code
_entity_poly.pdbx_strand_id
1 'polypeptide(L)'
;MAACRLLCRSVCNIKKKSFVLQNQLNHTIRSARCIQRSSRDSTEAFDDSGVYSQTSLLEKYLSAKQACEALPTPEVNPFGVFANNELDISQIEVYGFDYDYTLAVYTEKLHYLIYDLGRDWLINKFKYPKDIAQLEYRPGFAIRGLQYDMKKGILMKMDLFHQIQFCSVYRGLTPLSKEEVINTYGGSYIPQYMIRGNAEQGARMKQLNDLFSVPEICLLSNVTEYFERHNIAYNPEILFFDIQNAISSIHPVIHNTLNESNISDYLEKRSELNTFLERLKSADKQMFLVTNSPFKFVDVGMRYMIGPEWQDLFDVVIVQARKPKFFTDQHRPFRVYDPETKSQLWERVTKLEKNKVYIEGTVTQLQAMTGWCGNSVLYFGDQIYSDLADLTLNYGWRTGAIIWELANEIKILNSEEFRHTVSWLQSLQHLIEEMQDHEDIEDFIEQLLQERDQLRKTTKSLFNANFGSIFRTHHNPTYFSRRLFRYSDIYMSHVTNLLNYSLRHTFYPRRGALPHECHTPHS
;
A
#
# COMPACT_ATOMS: atom_id res chain seq x y z
N MET A 1 -37.90 -24.92 -5.70
CA MET A 1 -38.75 -24.43 -6.81
C MET A 1 -39.60 -23.18 -6.48
N ALA A 2 -39.98 -22.90 -5.22
CA ALA A 2 -40.73 -21.69 -4.87
C ALA A 2 -39.90 -20.38 -4.93
N ALA A 3 -38.58 -20.43 -4.62
CA ALA A 3 -37.69 -19.28 -4.65
C ALA A 3 -37.45 -18.69 -6.06
N CYS A 4 -37.34 -19.53 -7.11
CA CYS A 4 -37.19 -19.05 -8.49
C CYS A 4 -38.45 -18.32 -9.01
N ARG A 5 -39.66 -18.69 -8.54
CA ARG A 5 -40.90 -18.02 -8.97
C ARG A 5 -41.08 -16.64 -8.32
N LEU A 6 -40.54 -16.43 -7.12
CA LEU A 6 -40.50 -15.14 -6.43
C LEU A 6 -39.47 -14.19 -7.07
N LEU A 7 -38.30 -14.71 -7.46
CA LEU A 7 -37.27 -13.96 -8.21
C LEU A 7 -37.73 -13.55 -9.62
N CYS A 8 -38.41 -14.43 -10.37
CA CYS A 8 -38.95 -14.05 -11.68
C CYS A 8 -40.05 -12.98 -11.59
N ARG A 9 -40.93 -13.02 -10.57
CA ARG A 9 -41.98 -12.01 -10.39
C ARG A 9 -41.42 -10.64 -9.96
N SER A 10 -40.37 -10.63 -9.14
CA SER A 10 -39.70 -9.39 -8.71
C SER A 10 -38.88 -8.77 -9.84
N VAL A 11 -38.15 -9.56 -10.63
CA VAL A 11 -37.43 -9.08 -11.82
C VAL A 11 -38.38 -8.56 -12.90
N CYS A 12 -39.55 -9.18 -13.08
CA CYS A 12 -40.55 -8.72 -14.04
C CYS A 12 -41.26 -7.42 -13.59
N ASN A 13 -41.46 -7.21 -12.29
CA ASN A 13 -41.95 -5.95 -11.73
C ASN A 13 -40.92 -4.82 -11.78
N ILE A 14 -39.63 -5.13 -11.63
CA ILE A 14 -38.53 -4.16 -11.79
C ILE A 14 -38.41 -3.72 -13.25
N LYS A 15 -38.51 -4.65 -14.22
CA LYS A 15 -38.54 -4.30 -15.64
C LYS A 15 -39.78 -3.48 -16.04
N LYS A 16 -40.96 -3.76 -15.47
CA LYS A 16 -42.16 -2.94 -15.70
C LYS A 16 -42.04 -1.54 -15.10
N LYS A 17 -41.49 -1.39 -13.89
CA LYS A 17 -41.25 -0.06 -13.27
C LYS A 17 -40.17 0.72 -14.04
N SER A 18 -39.11 0.06 -14.47
CA SER A 18 -38.06 0.64 -15.33
C SER A 18 -38.62 1.11 -16.68
N PHE A 19 -39.49 0.34 -17.33
CA PHE A 19 -40.11 0.73 -18.60
C PHE A 19 -41.11 1.90 -18.47
N VAL A 20 -41.84 1.99 -17.36
CA VAL A 20 -42.73 3.11 -17.06
C VAL A 20 -41.93 4.39 -16.78
N LEU A 21 -40.84 4.30 -16.01
CA LEU A 21 -39.89 5.41 -15.79
C LEU A 21 -39.21 5.85 -17.07
N GLN A 22 -38.85 4.92 -17.97
CA GLN A 22 -38.20 5.22 -19.24
C GLN A 22 -39.16 5.87 -20.25
N ASN A 23 -40.45 5.53 -20.22
CA ASN A 23 -41.49 6.20 -21.01
C ASN A 23 -41.86 7.57 -20.45
N GLN A 24 -41.85 7.77 -19.12
CA GLN A 24 -41.99 9.09 -18.50
C GLN A 24 -40.77 9.97 -18.84
N LEU A 25 -39.54 9.45 -18.75
CA LEU A 25 -38.32 10.14 -19.20
C LEU A 25 -38.39 10.55 -20.68
N ASN A 26 -38.81 9.65 -21.57
CA ASN A 26 -38.88 9.94 -23.01
C ASN A 26 -39.94 10.98 -23.37
N HIS A 27 -41.04 11.07 -22.59
CA HIS A 27 -42.04 12.11 -22.76
C HIS A 27 -41.53 13.49 -22.31
N THR A 28 -40.78 13.55 -21.19
CA THR A 28 -40.15 14.78 -20.67
C THR A 28 -38.98 15.25 -21.53
N ILE A 29 -38.20 14.34 -22.10
CA ILE A 29 -37.11 14.67 -23.06
C ILE A 29 -37.68 15.23 -24.37
N ARG A 30 -38.86 14.76 -24.83
CA ARG A 30 -39.54 15.30 -26.01
C ARG A 30 -40.14 16.70 -25.76
N SER A 31 -40.63 16.99 -24.56
CA SER A 31 -41.09 18.36 -24.23
C SER A 31 -39.90 19.33 -24.09
N ALA A 32 -38.78 18.91 -23.49
CA ALA A 32 -37.58 19.72 -23.34
C ALA A 32 -36.91 20.07 -24.69
N ARG A 33 -36.89 19.14 -25.66
CA ARG A 33 -36.37 19.41 -27.02
C ARG A 33 -37.22 20.39 -27.83
N CYS A 34 -38.49 20.57 -27.50
CA CYS A 34 -39.36 21.53 -28.20
C CYS A 34 -39.14 22.98 -27.72
N ILE A 35 -38.56 23.16 -26.53
CA ILE A 35 -38.29 24.48 -25.92
C ILE A 35 -36.93 25.04 -26.35
N GLN A 36 -35.96 24.19 -26.72
CA GLN A 36 -34.61 24.59 -27.14
C GLN A 36 -34.49 25.30 -28.52
N ARG A 37 -35.60 25.61 -29.20
CA ARG A 37 -35.57 26.37 -30.48
C ARG A 37 -35.93 27.85 -30.36
N SER A 38 -36.22 28.38 -29.18
CA SER A 38 -36.50 29.81 -29.01
C SER A 38 -36.08 30.35 -27.65
N SER A 39 -34.79 30.64 -27.47
CA SER A 39 -34.30 31.85 -26.79
C SER A 39 -32.80 31.71 -26.49
N ARG A 40 -32.01 32.59 -27.10
CA ARG A 40 -30.75 33.07 -26.53
C ARG A 40 -31.16 34.18 -25.58
N ASP A 41 -31.08 33.91 -24.28
CA ASP A 41 -30.84 34.85 -23.19
C ASP A 41 -31.10 34.08 -21.89
N SER A 42 -30.02 33.72 -21.21
CA SER A 42 -30.06 33.01 -19.94
C SER A 42 -30.28 34.01 -18.80
N THR A 43 -31.55 34.30 -18.52
CA THR A 43 -31.98 34.81 -17.22
C THR A 43 -32.23 33.61 -16.31
N GLU A 44 -31.52 33.56 -15.19
CA GLU A 44 -31.78 32.64 -14.09
C GLU A 44 -33.23 32.85 -13.61
N ALA A 45 -34.07 31.83 -13.77
CA ALA A 45 -35.44 31.88 -13.29
C ALA A 45 -35.44 31.62 -11.78
N PHE A 46 -35.26 32.69 -11.01
CA PHE A 46 -35.62 32.74 -9.60
C PHE A 46 -37.15 32.72 -9.48
N ASP A 47 -37.70 31.80 -8.69
CA ASP A 47 -39.06 31.94 -8.20
C ASP A 47 -39.07 32.99 -7.08
N ASP A 48 -40.16 33.76 -6.97
CA ASP A 48 -40.28 35.03 -6.21
C ASP A 48 -40.29 34.85 -4.67
N SER A 49 -39.70 33.76 -4.19
CA SER A 49 -39.53 33.39 -2.78
C SER A 49 -38.11 32.95 -2.40
N GLY A 50 -37.17 32.87 -3.36
CA GLY A 50 -35.80 32.45 -3.09
C GLY A 50 -35.64 30.96 -2.74
N VAL A 51 -36.68 30.15 -2.93
CA VAL A 51 -36.68 28.70 -2.69
C VAL A 51 -36.39 27.97 -3.99
N TYR A 52 -35.33 27.15 -4.03
CA TYR A 52 -35.08 26.24 -5.16
C TYR A 52 -36.19 25.19 -5.21
N SER A 53 -37.01 25.17 -6.26
CA SER A 53 -37.95 24.06 -6.43
C SER A 53 -37.19 22.73 -6.59
N GLN A 54 -37.69 21.66 -5.98
CA GLN A 54 -37.12 20.30 -6.07
C GLN A 54 -36.82 19.87 -7.52
N THR A 55 -37.60 20.38 -8.49
CA THR A 55 -37.43 20.18 -9.93
C THR A 55 -36.13 20.81 -10.46
N SER A 56 -35.79 22.03 -10.04
CA SER A 56 -34.56 22.73 -10.45
C SER A 56 -33.30 22.02 -9.93
N LEU A 57 -33.36 21.49 -8.71
CA LEU A 57 -32.25 20.75 -8.11
C LEU A 57 -32.03 19.39 -8.80
N LEU A 58 -33.10 18.72 -9.19
CA LEU A 58 -33.04 17.49 -9.99
C LEU A 58 -32.42 17.76 -11.39
N GLU A 59 -32.75 18.89 -12.01
CA GLU A 59 -32.14 19.30 -13.28
C GLU A 59 -30.63 19.57 -13.13
N LYS A 60 -30.21 20.24 -12.06
CA LYS A 60 -28.78 20.43 -11.73
C LYS A 60 -28.06 19.09 -11.57
N TYR A 61 -28.65 18.15 -10.83
CA TYR A 61 -28.11 16.79 -10.67
C TYR A 61 -27.93 16.10 -12.02
N LEU A 62 -28.97 16.10 -12.87
CA LEU A 62 -28.95 15.41 -14.17
C LEU A 62 -27.91 16.05 -15.12
N SER A 63 -27.80 17.38 -15.11
CA SER A 63 -26.82 18.13 -15.90
C SER A 63 -25.39 17.79 -15.47
N ALA A 64 -25.10 17.80 -14.16
CA ALA A 64 -23.79 17.45 -13.62
C ALA A 64 -23.39 16.01 -13.96
N LYS A 65 -24.35 15.08 -13.90
CA LYS A 65 -24.13 13.66 -14.24
C LYS A 65 -23.75 13.48 -15.71
N GLN A 66 -24.44 14.17 -16.62
CA GLN A 66 -24.12 14.15 -18.05
C GLN A 66 -22.75 14.77 -18.35
N ALA A 67 -22.37 15.83 -17.64
CA ALA A 67 -21.06 16.48 -17.82
C ALA A 67 -19.89 15.56 -17.43
N CYS A 68 -20.06 14.73 -16.39
CA CYS A 68 -19.03 13.80 -15.95
C CYS A 68 -18.72 12.70 -16.97
N GLU A 69 -19.70 12.28 -17.77
CA GLU A 69 -19.54 11.21 -18.77
C GLU A 69 -18.63 11.63 -19.96
N ALA A 70 -18.36 12.92 -20.13
CA ALA A 70 -17.70 13.48 -21.31
C ALA A 70 -16.18 13.80 -21.15
N LEU A 71 -15.58 13.59 -19.98
CA LEU A 71 -14.21 14.07 -19.71
C LEU A 71 -13.13 13.02 -20.04
N PRO A 72 -12.24 13.26 -21.03
CA PRO A 72 -11.00 12.52 -21.15
C PRO A 72 -10.00 13.02 -20.10
N THR A 73 -9.30 12.11 -19.44
CA THR A 73 -8.36 12.41 -18.35
C THR A 73 -7.00 11.77 -18.64
N PRO A 74 -5.88 12.41 -18.24
CA PRO A 74 -4.54 11.92 -18.54
C PRO A 74 -4.25 10.58 -17.84
N GLU A 75 -3.70 9.62 -18.58
CA GLU A 75 -3.25 8.35 -18.04
C GLU A 75 -1.92 8.51 -17.29
N VAL A 76 -1.84 7.99 -16.07
CA VAL A 76 -0.60 7.98 -15.27
C VAL A 76 0.22 6.75 -15.66
N ASN A 77 1.51 6.91 -15.94
CA ASN A 77 2.38 5.78 -16.27
C ASN A 77 2.59 4.86 -15.04
N PRO A 78 2.20 3.56 -15.08
CA PRO A 78 2.42 2.62 -13.98
C PRO A 78 3.89 2.36 -13.62
N PHE A 79 4.80 2.68 -14.54
CA PHE A 79 6.25 2.54 -14.40
C PHE A 79 6.95 3.91 -14.26
N GLY A 80 6.21 4.94 -13.86
CA GLY A 80 6.75 6.24 -13.51
C GLY A 80 7.47 6.23 -12.15
N VAL A 81 8.21 7.32 -11.91
CA VAL A 81 8.78 7.68 -10.61
C VAL A 81 8.02 8.90 -10.07
N PHE A 82 7.57 8.83 -8.83
CA PHE A 82 6.72 9.83 -8.20
C PHE A 82 7.48 10.55 -7.10
N ALA A 83 7.51 11.87 -7.13
CA ALA A 83 8.24 12.69 -6.17
C ALA A 83 7.35 13.28 -5.08
N ASN A 84 7.78 13.11 -3.84
CA ASN A 84 7.29 13.85 -2.66
C ASN A 84 8.16 15.09 -2.39
N ASN A 85 9.44 15.04 -2.75
CA ASN A 85 10.40 16.15 -2.66
C ASN A 85 11.15 16.34 -3.98
N GLU A 86 11.74 17.53 -4.15
CA GLU A 86 12.60 17.79 -5.30
C GLU A 86 13.89 16.97 -5.22
N LEU A 87 14.21 16.21 -6.27
CA LEU A 87 15.39 15.34 -6.32
C LEU A 87 16.09 15.50 -7.67
N ASP A 88 17.26 16.13 -7.66
CA ASP A 88 18.17 16.18 -8.79
C ASP A 88 19.09 14.96 -8.79
N ILE A 89 18.88 14.05 -9.74
CA ILE A 89 19.66 12.80 -9.86
C ILE A 89 21.12 13.06 -10.21
N SER A 90 21.45 14.21 -10.81
CA SER A 90 22.83 14.53 -11.18
C SER A 90 23.74 14.71 -9.97
N GLN A 91 23.16 15.13 -8.83
CA GLN A 91 23.86 15.35 -7.55
C GLN A 91 24.09 14.05 -6.76
N ILE A 92 23.45 12.94 -7.17
CA ILE A 92 23.59 11.65 -6.50
C ILE A 92 24.85 10.96 -7.00
N GLU A 93 25.80 10.72 -6.11
CA GLU A 93 27.07 10.06 -6.39
C GLU A 93 27.05 8.59 -5.96
N VAL A 94 26.26 8.28 -4.92
CA VAL A 94 26.24 6.96 -4.26
C VAL A 94 24.81 6.41 -4.22
N TYR A 95 24.66 5.16 -4.64
CA TYR A 95 23.39 4.45 -4.69
C TYR A 95 23.42 3.26 -3.73
N GLY A 96 22.54 3.29 -2.73
CA GLY A 96 22.39 2.21 -1.78
C GLY A 96 21.11 1.41 -2.03
N PHE A 97 21.17 0.11 -1.82
CA PHE A 97 20.03 -0.78 -2.05
C PHE A 97 19.82 -1.71 -0.86
N ASP A 98 18.56 -1.93 -0.48
CA ASP A 98 18.15 -3.18 0.13
C ASP A 98 18.07 -4.30 -0.93
N TYR A 99 18.08 -5.54 -0.47
CA TYR A 99 17.93 -6.73 -1.30
C TYR A 99 16.46 -7.14 -1.44
N ASP A 100 15.84 -7.61 -0.35
CA ASP A 100 14.52 -8.22 -0.35
C ASP A 100 13.43 -7.21 -0.75
N TYR A 101 12.57 -7.56 -1.71
CA TYR A 101 11.52 -6.69 -2.25
C TYR A 101 11.97 -5.33 -2.82
N THR A 102 13.28 -5.09 -2.92
CA THR A 102 13.89 -3.89 -3.50
C THR A 102 14.63 -4.21 -4.79
N LEU A 103 15.67 -5.04 -4.72
CA LEU A 103 16.32 -5.63 -5.91
C LEU A 103 15.67 -6.98 -6.26
N ALA A 104 15.41 -7.81 -5.24
CA ALA A 104 14.83 -9.13 -5.37
C ALA A 104 13.31 -9.08 -5.22
N VAL A 105 12.60 -9.13 -6.35
CA VAL A 105 11.13 -9.20 -6.35
C VAL A 105 10.69 -10.65 -6.32
N TYR A 106 9.90 -11.00 -5.30
CA TYR A 106 9.41 -12.36 -5.10
C TYR A 106 8.06 -12.59 -5.78
N THR A 107 7.87 -13.80 -6.30
CA THR A 107 6.59 -14.26 -6.83
C THR A 107 5.62 -14.61 -5.69
N GLU A 108 4.33 -14.76 -6.01
CA GLU A 108 3.31 -15.15 -5.03
C GLU A 108 3.59 -16.51 -4.38
N LYS A 109 4.36 -17.41 -5.03
CA LYS A 109 4.71 -18.73 -4.47
C LYS A 109 5.41 -18.60 -3.11
N LEU A 110 6.14 -17.51 -2.87
CA LEU A 110 6.78 -17.27 -1.58
C LEU A 110 5.74 -17.10 -0.45
N HIS A 111 4.62 -16.44 -0.72
CA HIS A 111 3.58 -16.22 0.28
C HIS A 111 2.92 -17.53 0.70
N TYR A 112 2.65 -18.43 -0.24
CA TYR A 112 2.17 -19.79 0.05
C TYR A 112 3.18 -20.55 0.91
N LEU A 113 4.47 -20.52 0.56
CA LEU A 113 5.52 -21.18 1.32
C LEU A 113 5.61 -20.66 2.77
N ILE A 114 5.59 -19.34 2.96
CA ILE A 114 5.61 -18.72 4.30
C ILE A 114 4.39 -19.17 5.11
N TYR A 115 3.21 -19.13 4.49
CA TYR A 115 1.96 -19.52 5.13
C TYR A 115 1.98 -21.00 5.56
N ASP A 116 2.34 -21.91 4.66
CA ASP A 116 2.34 -23.35 4.90
C ASP A 116 3.37 -23.73 5.98
N LEU A 117 4.59 -23.21 5.89
CA LEU A 117 5.62 -23.45 6.91
C LEU A 117 5.19 -22.89 8.27
N GLY A 118 4.55 -21.71 8.30
CA GLY A 118 4.03 -21.10 9.52
C GLY A 118 2.95 -21.97 10.16
N ARG A 119 1.95 -22.38 9.37
CA ARG A 119 0.87 -23.28 9.81
C ARG A 119 1.42 -24.59 10.36
N ASP A 120 2.34 -25.22 9.63
CA ASP A 120 2.91 -26.50 10.01
C ASP A 120 3.77 -26.38 11.28
N TRP A 121 4.42 -25.23 11.50
CA TRP A 121 5.10 -24.94 12.75
C TRP A 121 4.13 -24.87 13.94
N LEU A 122 2.98 -24.19 13.80
CA LEU A 122 1.94 -24.13 14.84
C LEU A 122 1.48 -25.54 15.25
N ILE A 123 1.23 -26.41 14.27
CA ILE A 123 0.78 -27.80 14.52
C ILE A 123 1.90 -28.60 15.19
N ASN A 124 3.10 -28.58 14.62
CA ASN A 124 4.16 -29.50 15.01
C ASN A 124 4.88 -29.08 16.29
N LYS A 125 5.08 -27.78 16.51
CA LYS A 125 5.81 -27.23 17.66
C LYS A 125 4.88 -26.76 18.77
N PHE A 126 3.87 -25.95 18.45
CA PHE A 126 2.96 -25.40 19.46
C PHE A 126 1.71 -26.25 19.71
N LYS A 127 1.56 -27.37 18.99
CA LYS A 127 0.49 -28.37 19.21
C LYS A 127 -0.91 -27.80 19.03
N TYR A 128 -1.06 -26.86 18.10
CA TYR A 128 -2.36 -26.37 17.67
C TYR A 128 -3.21 -27.53 17.07
N PRO A 129 -4.55 -27.41 17.04
CA PRO A 129 -5.44 -28.45 16.53
C PRO A 129 -5.02 -28.91 15.13
N LYS A 130 -4.93 -30.22 14.91
CA LYS A 130 -4.45 -30.80 13.64
C LYS A 130 -5.29 -30.39 12.44
N ASP A 131 -6.58 -30.11 12.66
CA ASP A 131 -7.52 -29.74 11.61
C ASP A 131 -7.16 -28.40 10.95
N ILE A 132 -6.35 -27.55 11.60
CA ILE A 132 -5.86 -26.32 10.95
C ILE A 132 -4.96 -26.61 9.74
N ALA A 133 -4.48 -27.85 9.55
CA ALA A 133 -3.77 -28.29 8.35
C ALA A 133 -4.59 -28.10 7.06
N GLN A 134 -5.93 -28.07 7.18
CA GLN A 134 -6.84 -27.84 6.06
C GLN A 134 -6.98 -26.35 5.70
N LEU A 135 -6.42 -25.44 6.50
CA LEU A 135 -6.46 -24.01 6.21
C LEU A 135 -5.47 -23.68 5.09
N GLU A 136 -5.95 -23.00 4.06
CA GLU A 136 -5.17 -22.56 2.91
C GLU A 136 -4.90 -21.05 2.95
N TYR A 137 -3.77 -20.64 2.37
CA TYR A 137 -3.49 -19.23 2.14
C TYR A 137 -4.58 -18.59 1.27
N ARG A 138 -5.00 -17.37 1.63
CA ARG A 138 -6.01 -16.61 0.89
C ARG A 138 -5.36 -15.37 0.26
N PRO A 139 -4.88 -15.45 -0.99
CA PRO A 139 -4.33 -14.30 -1.70
C PRO A 139 -5.32 -13.15 -1.71
N GLY A 140 -4.83 -11.95 -1.46
CA GLY A 140 -5.67 -10.75 -1.46
C GLY A 140 -6.63 -10.65 -0.28
N PHE A 141 -6.54 -11.47 0.78
CA PHE A 141 -7.27 -11.15 2.01
C PHE A 141 -6.67 -9.90 2.68
N ALA A 142 -5.39 -9.96 3.05
CA ALA A 142 -4.69 -8.85 3.69
C ALA A 142 -3.92 -8.01 2.67
N ILE A 143 -3.74 -6.73 2.97
CA ILE A 143 -2.90 -5.79 2.21
C ILE A 143 -1.85 -5.17 3.11
N ARG A 144 -0.82 -4.59 2.51
CA ARG A 144 0.18 -3.80 3.23
C ARG A 144 -0.44 -2.53 3.82
N GLY A 145 0.07 -2.09 4.97
CA GLY A 145 -0.34 -0.84 5.61
C GLY A 145 -1.51 -0.97 6.60
N LEU A 146 -1.99 -2.18 6.88
CA LEU A 146 -3.00 -2.46 7.91
C LEU A 146 -2.42 -2.40 9.33
N GLN A 147 -3.31 -2.36 10.32
CA GLN A 147 -2.98 -2.42 11.73
C GLN A 147 -3.76 -3.53 12.43
N TYR A 148 -3.07 -4.28 13.28
CA TYR A 148 -3.64 -5.37 14.07
C TYR A 148 -3.54 -5.06 15.56
N ASP A 149 -4.68 -4.98 16.24
CA ASP A 149 -4.74 -4.82 17.70
C ASP A 149 -4.48 -6.18 18.36
N MET A 150 -3.26 -6.36 18.87
CA MET A 150 -2.81 -7.64 19.43
C MET A 150 -3.65 -8.09 20.63
N LYS A 151 -4.18 -7.14 21.42
CA LYS A 151 -4.97 -7.47 22.61
C LYS A 151 -6.41 -7.85 22.28
N LYS A 152 -6.96 -7.29 21.21
CA LYS A 152 -8.36 -7.48 20.83
C LYS A 152 -8.58 -8.48 19.69
N GLY A 153 -7.52 -8.84 18.98
CA GLY A 153 -7.60 -9.73 17.82
C GLY A 153 -8.31 -9.09 16.62
N ILE A 154 -8.13 -7.79 16.43
CA ILE A 154 -8.86 -7.02 15.41
C ILE A 154 -7.88 -6.45 14.39
N LEU A 155 -8.08 -6.81 13.12
CA LEU A 155 -7.40 -6.24 11.97
C LEU A 155 -8.21 -5.07 11.43
N MET A 156 -7.55 -3.94 11.17
CA MET A 156 -8.22 -2.73 10.69
C MET A 156 -7.36 -1.93 9.71
N LYS A 157 -8.03 -1.07 8.96
CA LYS A 157 -7.38 -0.04 8.14
C LYS A 157 -7.65 1.35 8.72
N MET A 158 -6.60 2.16 8.79
CA MET A 158 -6.68 3.53 9.28
C MET A 158 -6.17 4.57 8.27
N ASP A 159 -6.69 5.78 8.39
CA ASP A 159 -6.19 6.94 7.67
C ASP A 159 -5.01 7.64 8.36
N LEU A 160 -4.47 8.68 7.73
CA LEU A 160 -3.34 9.45 8.24
C LEU A 160 -3.62 10.17 9.58
N PHE A 161 -4.90 10.40 9.91
CA PHE A 161 -5.40 11.04 11.13
C PHE A 161 -5.78 10.03 12.22
N HIS A 162 -5.47 8.74 12.02
CA HIS A 162 -5.77 7.64 12.94
C HIS A 162 -7.27 7.34 13.06
N GLN A 163 -8.05 7.67 12.04
CA GLN A 163 -9.46 7.29 11.95
C GLN A 163 -9.59 5.91 11.31
N ILE A 164 -10.42 5.06 11.91
CA ILE A 164 -10.76 3.74 11.42
C ILE A 164 -11.67 3.85 10.19
N GLN A 165 -11.35 3.13 9.13
CA GLN A 165 -12.28 2.90 8.03
C GLN A 165 -13.22 1.75 8.40
N PHE A 166 -14.42 2.06 8.89
CA PHE A 166 -15.37 1.07 9.45
C PHE A 166 -15.67 -0.14 8.55
N CYS A 167 -15.70 0.03 7.23
CA CYS A 167 -15.94 -1.07 6.27
C CYS A 167 -14.70 -1.95 5.98
N SER A 168 -13.65 -1.79 6.78
CA SER A 168 -12.34 -2.43 6.66
C SER A 168 -11.83 -2.91 8.02
N VAL A 169 -12.71 -3.47 8.86
CA VAL A 169 -12.39 -3.99 10.20
C VAL A 169 -12.85 -5.44 10.33
N TYR A 170 -11.97 -6.32 10.80
CA TYR A 170 -12.18 -7.77 10.83
C TYR A 170 -11.69 -8.39 12.14
N ARG A 171 -12.44 -9.39 12.64
CA ARG A 171 -11.97 -10.38 13.61
C ARG A 171 -11.85 -11.71 12.88
N GLY A 172 -10.64 -12.26 12.80
CA GLY A 172 -10.38 -13.36 11.87
C GLY A 172 -10.69 -12.94 10.44
N LEU A 173 -11.60 -13.65 9.78
CA LEU A 173 -12.06 -13.33 8.42
C LEU A 173 -13.44 -12.68 8.40
N THR A 174 -14.04 -12.50 9.58
CA THR A 174 -15.38 -11.97 9.75
C THR A 174 -15.35 -10.45 9.90
N PRO A 175 -16.05 -9.68 9.04
CA PRO A 175 -16.11 -8.23 9.17
C PRO A 175 -16.90 -7.83 10.43
N LEU A 176 -16.43 -6.81 11.14
CA LEU A 176 -17.15 -6.24 12.28
C LEU A 176 -18.08 -5.12 11.82
N SER A 177 -19.24 -5.02 12.49
CA SER A 177 -20.18 -3.93 12.29
C SER A 177 -19.64 -2.60 12.85
N LYS A 178 -20.13 -1.47 12.32
CA LYS A 178 -19.76 -0.14 12.82
C LYS A 178 -20.04 0.00 14.33
N GLU A 179 -21.16 -0.52 14.80
CA GLU A 179 -21.56 -0.47 16.21
C GLU A 179 -20.60 -1.25 17.12
N GLU A 180 -20.22 -2.46 16.72
CA GLU A 180 -19.24 -3.25 17.47
C GLU A 180 -17.88 -2.56 17.55
N VAL A 181 -17.42 -1.93 16.46
CA VAL A 181 -16.17 -1.18 16.44
C VAL A 181 -16.25 0.03 17.38
N ILE A 182 -17.35 0.79 17.34
CA ILE A 182 -17.57 1.93 18.23
C ILE A 182 -17.62 1.48 19.69
N ASN A 183 -18.36 0.42 20.00
CA ASN A 183 -18.43 -0.14 21.36
C ASN A 183 -17.05 -0.61 21.84
N THR A 184 -16.24 -1.12 20.92
CA THR A 184 -14.89 -1.63 21.22
C THR A 184 -13.89 -0.50 21.47
N TYR A 185 -13.93 0.59 20.70
CA TYR A 185 -12.90 1.65 20.71
C TYR A 185 -13.37 3.00 21.27
N GLY A 186 -14.65 3.16 21.61
CA GLY A 186 -15.24 4.42 22.04
C GLY A 186 -15.45 5.44 20.92
N GLY A 187 -15.28 5.03 19.66
CA GLY A 187 -15.37 5.91 18.48
C GLY A 187 -14.57 5.36 17.30
N SER A 188 -14.25 6.23 16.34
CA SER A 188 -13.43 5.91 15.17
C SER A 188 -11.94 6.20 15.35
N TYR A 189 -11.55 6.94 16.38
CA TYR A 189 -10.18 7.40 16.56
C TYR A 189 -9.33 6.43 17.38
N ILE A 190 -8.14 6.10 16.88
CA ILE A 190 -7.13 5.33 17.62
C ILE A 190 -6.04 6.26 18.14
N PRO A 191 -5.83 6.34 19.48
CA PRO A 191 -4.76 7.15 20.05
C PRO A 191 -3.35 6.73 19.62
N GLN A 192 -2.46 7.71 19.45
CA GLN A 192 -1.08 7.49 19.01
C GLN A 192 -0.30 6.52 19.91
N TYR A 193 -0.49 6.56 21.24
CA TYR A 193 0.21 5.67 22.18
C TYR A 193 -0.13 4.19 21.96
N MET A 194 -1.29 3.88 21.39
CA MET A 194 -1.63 2.50 21.02
C MET A 194 -0.90 2.04 19.76
N ILE A 195 -0.57 2.99 18.88
CA ILE A 195 0.02 2.75 17.55
C ILE A 195 1.55 2.67 17.60
N ARG A 196 2.18 3.51 18.43
CA ARG A 196 3.63 3.67 18.52
C ARG A 196 4.07 3.65 19.98
N GLY A 197 5.24 3.06 20.22
CA GLY A 197 5.86 2.95 21.54
C GLY A 197 6.23 1.51 21.84
N ASN A 198 6.63 1.27 23.08
CA ASN A 198 6.78 -0.08 23.62
C ASN A 198 5.48 -0.55 24.30
N ALA A 199 5.41 -1.85 24.62
CA ALA A 199 4.23 -2.42 25.28
C ALA A 199 3.95 -1.76 26.65
N GLU A 200 4.99 -1.32 27.36
CA GLU A 200 4.89 -0.61 28.64
C GLU A 200 4.19 0.75 28.50
N GLN A 201 4.40 1.45 27.38
CA GLN A 201 3.72 2.70 27.02
C GLN A 201 2.31 2.48 26.45
N GLY A 202 1.82 1.24 26.43
CA GLY A 202 0.49 0.88 25.94
C GLY A 202 0.41 0.61 24.43
N ALA A 203 1.54 0.57 23.73
CA ALA A 203 1.57 0.23 22.31
C ALA A 203 1.11 -1.22 22.12
N ARG A 204 0.07 -1.41 21.32
CA ARG A 204 -0.53 -2.72 21.07
C ARG A 204 -0.91 -2.99 19.62
N MET A 205 -0.69 -2.02 18.74
CA MET A 205 -0.96 -2.17 17.31
C MET A 205 0.28 -2.67 16.58
N LYS A 206 0.24 -3.90 16.06
CA LYS A 206 1.19 -4.36 15.06
C LYS A 206 0.84 -3.72 13.72
N GLN A 207 1.85 -3.22 13.01
CA GLN A 207 1.68 -2.60 11.71
C GLN A 207 2.26 -3.51 10.63
N LEU A 208 1.52 -3.71 9.56
CA LEU A 208 1.93 -4.54 8.43
C LEU A 208 2.75 -3.69 7.46
N ASN A 209 4.02 -3.49 7.78
CA ASN A 209 4.89 -2.59 7.03
C ASN A 209 5.67 -3.27 5.92
N ASP A 210 5.75 -4.60 5.89
CA ASP A 210 6.50 -5.37 4.89
C ASP A 210 5.59 -6.43 4.24
N LEU A 211 6.06 -7.03 3.15
CA LEU A 211 5.29 -8.02 2.40
C LEU A 211 5.35 -9.42 2.98
N PHE A 212 6.37 -9.70 3.80
CA PHE A 212 6.44 -10.94 4.56
C PHE A 212 5.32 -11.02 5.63
N SER A 213 4.82 -9.87 6.09
CA SER A 213 3.72 -9.76 7.06
C SER A 213 2.34 -10.12 6.48
N VAL A 214 2.17 -10.12 5.14
CA VAL A 214 0.88 -10.42 4.50
C VAL A 214 0.45 -11.87 4.73
N PRO A 215 1.29 -12.90 4.43
CA PRO A 215 0.96 -14.28 4.77
C PRO A 215 0.86 -14.54 6.28
N GLU A 216 1.67 -13.86 7.12
CA GLU A 216 1.56 -13.93 8.60
C GLU A 216 0.15 -13.55 9.07
N ILE A 217 -0.36 -12.41 8.60
CA ILE A 217 -1.69 -11.93 9.01
C ILE A 217 -2.82 -12.73 8.39
N CYS A 218 -2.63 -13.27 7.18
CA CYS A 218 -3.57 -14.23 6.63
C CYS A 218 -3.66 -15.49 7.51
N LEU A 219 -2.52 -16.04 7.95
CA LEU A 219 -2.47 -17.19 8.86
C LEU A 219 -3.14 -16.87 10.19
N LEU A 220 -2.82 -15.72 10.80
CA LEU A 220 -3.47 -15.24 12.02
C LEU A 220 -4.98 -15.13 11.87
N SER A 221 -5.45 -14.59 10.75
CA SER A 221 -6.87 -14.39 10.49
C SER A 221 -7.59 -15.72 10.26
N ASN A 222 -6.98 -16.65 9.53
CA ASN A 222 -7.52 -18.00 9.30
C ASN A 222 -7.60 -18.82 10.60
N VAL A 223 -6.56 -18.78 11.45
CA VAL A 223 -6.56 -19.49 12.74
C VAL A 223 -7.55 -18.87 13.71
N THR A 224 -7.64 -17.54 13.75
CA THR A 224 -8.65 -16.81 14.54
C THR A 224 -10.05 -17.23 14.11
N GLU A 225 -10.36 -17.19 12.80
CA GLU A 225 -11.64 -17.63 12.25
C GLU A 225 -11.96 -19.09 12.58
N TYR A 226 -10.95 -19.97 12.55
CA TYR A 226 -11.10 -21.37 12.94
C TYR A 226 -11.51 -21.49 14.42
N PHE A 227 -10.87 -20.75 15.33
CA PHE A 227 -11.24 -20.77 16.75
C PHE A 227 -12.64 -20.23 17.00
N GLU A 228 -13.02 -19.12 16.36
CA GLU A 228 -14.37 -18.54 16.46
C GLU A 228 -15.43 -19.55 15.99
N ARG A 229 -15.25 -20.20 14.83
CA ARG A 229 -16.22 -21.17 14.28
C ARG A 229 -16.39 -22.44 15.12
N HIS A 230 -15.32 -22.87 15.81
CA HIS A 230 -15.32 -24.08 16.63
C HIS A 230 -15.57 -23.78 18.12
N ASN A 231 -15.87 -22.53 18.48
CA ASN A 231 -16.04 -22.07 19.87
C ASN A 231 -14.86 -22.47 20.77
N ILE A 232 -13.64 -22.39 20.23
CA ILE A 232 -12.42 -22.66 20.99
C ILE A 232 -12.04 -21.37 21.71
N ALA A 233 -11.92 -21.40 23.03
CA ALA A 233 -11.44 -20.25 23.80
C ALA A 233 -9.93 -20.05 23.55
N TYR A 234 -9.54 -18.82 23.23
CA TYR A 234 -8.15 -18.43 23.00
C TYR A 234 -7.88 -17.01 23.51
N ASN A 235 -6.60 -16.70 23.71
CA ASN A 235 -6.16 -15.34 24.00
C ASN A 235 -5.56 -14.72 22.72
N PRO A 236 -6.10 -13.60 22.20
CA PRO A 236 -5.62 -13.00 20.95
C PRO A 236 -4.15 -12.58 20.96
N GLU A 237 -3.63 -12.15 22.12
CA GLU A 237 -2.26 -11.69 22.27
C GLU A 237 -1.28 -12.87 22.25
N ILE A 238 -1.62 -13.98 22.92
CA ILE A 238 -0.83 -15.22 22.86
C ILE A 238 -0.82 -15.78 21.43
N LEU A 239 -2.00 -15.85 20.79
CA LEU A 239 -2.11 -16.32 19.40
C LEU A 239 -1.23 -15.50 18.45
N PHE A 240 -1.24 -14.17 18.61
CA PHE A 240 -0.39 -13.28 17.84
C PHE A 240 1.10 -13.61 18.03
N PHE A 241 1.56 -13.75 19.29
CA PHE A 241 2.97 -14.04 19.56
C PHE A 241 3.39 -15.43 19.09
N ASP A 242 2.53 -16.45 19.21
CA ASP A 242 2.81 -17.78 18.67
C ASP A 242 3.02 -17.73 17.16
N ILE A 243 2.16 -17.02 16.43
CA ILE A 243 2.27 -16.88 14.98
C ILE A 243 3.52 -16.07 14.60
N GLN A 244 3.79 -14.96 15.28
CA GLN A 244 5.00 -14.18 15.05
C GLN A 244 6.27 -15.02 15.29
N ASN A 245 6.28 -15.83 16.35
CA ASN A 245 7.39 -16.73 16.67
C ASN A 245 7.53 -17.84 15.61
N ALA A 246 6.42 -18.39 15.12
CA ALA A 246 6.42 -19.36 14.03
C ALA A 246 7.05 -18.76 12.77
N ILE A 247 6.56 -17.60 12.32
CA ILE A 247 7.07 -16.90 11.12
C ILE A 247 8.55 -16.53 11.28
N SER A 248 8.96 -16.05 12.45
CA SER A 248 10.37 -15.75 12.74
C SER A 248 11.25 -17.01 12.68
N SER A 249 10.74 -18.15 13.11
CA SER A 249 11.48 -19.42 13.16
C SER A 249 11.63 -20.08 11.79
N ILE A 250 10.71 -19.84 10.85
CA ILE A 250 10.79 -20.39 9.50
C ILE A 250 11.66 -19.55 8.57
N HIS A 251 11.97 -18.29 8.92
CA HIS A 251 12.74 -17.41 8.04
C HIS A 251 14.14 -18.00 7.67
N PRO A 252 14.93 -18.56 8.62
CA PRO A 252 16.14 -19.32 8.27
C PRO A 252 15.88 -20.58 7.45
N VAL A 253 14.72 -21.23 7.62
CA VAL A 253 14.33 -22.42 6.84
C VAL A 253 14.08 -22.04 5.39
N ILE A 254 13.42 -20.90 5.12
CA ILE A 254 13.20 -20.37 3.78
C ILE A 254 14.54 -20.10 3.09
N HIS A 255 15.46 -19.38 3.75
CA HIS A 255 16.78 -19.09 3.19
C HIS A 255 17.62 -20.34 2.89
N ASN A 256 17.40 -21.44 3.63
CA ASN A 256 18.07 -22.71 3.37
C ASN A 256 17.38 -23.55 2.28
N THR A 257 16.06 -23.42 2.14
CA THR A 257 15.25 -24.15 1.17
C THR A 257 15.43 -23.58 -0.23
N LEU A 258 15.52 -22.26 -0.34
CA LEU A 258 15.74 -21.56 -1.60
C LEU A 258 17.21 -21.67 -2.02
N ASN A 259 17.42 -22.30 -3.17
CA ASN A 259 18.74 -22.61 -3.73
C ASN A 259 18.70 -22.51 -5.27
N GLU A 260 19.84 -22.72 -5.92
CA GLU A 260 20.00 -22.55 -7.38
C GLU A 260 19.00 -23.35 -8.22
N SER A 261 18.52 -24.49 -7.72
CA SER A 261 17.59 -25.37 -8.46
C SER A 261 16.13 -24.90 -8.45
N ASN A 262 15.71 -24.10 -7.46
CA ASN A 262 14.32 -23.70 -7.28
C ASN A 262 14.11 -22.18 -7.18
N ILE A 263 15.17 -21.38 -7.10
CA ILE A 263 15.05 -19.93 -6.90
C ILE A 263 14.24 -19.24 -8.02
N SER A 264 14.25 -19.79 -9.24
CA SER A 264 13.49 -19.27 -10.37
C SER A 264 11.97 -19.31 -10.19
N ASP A 265 11.47 -20.18 -9.32
CA ASP A 265 10.05 -20.24 -8.97
C ASP A 265 9.64 -19.10 -8.03
N TYR A 266 10.58 -18.59 -7.24
CA TYR A 266 10.33 -17.65 -6.15
C TYR A 266 10.78 -16.22 -6.47
N LEU A 267 11.73 -16.03 -7.40
CA LEU A 267 12.22 -14.72 -7.82
C LEU A 267 11.85 -14.41 -9.26
N GLU A 268 11.38 -13.19 -9.48
CA GLU A 268 11.23 -12.64 -10.82
C GLU A 268 12.60 -12.31 -11.44
N LYS A 269 12.81 -12.74 -12.69
CA LYS A 269 14.00 -12.39 -13.46
C LYS A 269 13.67 -11.26 -14.44
N ARG A 270 14.19 -10.07 -14.16
CA ARG A 270 14.04 -8.88 -15.01
C ARG A 270 15.38 -8.50 -15.60
N SER A 271 15.51 -8.60 -16.92
CA SER A 271 16.73 -8.23 -17.65
C SER A 271 17.17 -6.79 -17.39
N GLU A 272 16.21 -5.91 -17.17
CA GLU A 272 16.35 -4.47 -16.97
C GLU A 272 17.09 -4.14 -15.67
N LEU A 273 17.06 -5.04 -14.67
CA LEU A 273 17.77 -4.81 -13.41
C LEU A 273 19.27 -4.74 -13.65
N ASN A 274 19.82 -5.68 -14.41
CA ASN A 274 21.24 -5.66 -14.76
C ASN A 274 21.58 -4.42 -15.59
N THR A 275 20.74 -4.07 -16.57
CA THR A 275 20.92 -2.85 -17.37
C THR A 275 20.97 -1.59 -16.52
N PHE A 276 20.12 -1.50 -15.50
CA PHE A 276 20.10 -0.35 -14.58
C PHE A 276 21.38 -0.25 -13.75
N LEU A 277 21.83 -1.35 -13.14
CA LEU A 277 23.05 -1.36 -12.32
C LEU A 277 24.31 -1.09 -13.16
N GLU A 278 24.40 -1.68 -14.35
CA GLU A 278 25.51 -1.41 -15.29
C GLU A 278 25.51 0.03 -15.79
N ARG A 279 24.33 0.63 -15.97
CA ARG A 279 24.23 2.05 -16.32
C ARG A 279 24.77 2.97 -15.22
N LEU A 280 24.52 2.64 -13.95
CA LEU A 280 25.08 3.38 -12.82
C LEU A 280 26.60 3.22 -12.76
N LYS A 281 27.10 1.98 -12.91
CA LYS A 281 28.53 1.69 -12.93
C LYS A 281 29.25 2.40 -14.07
N SER A 282 28.67 2.38 -15.27
CA SER A 282 29.21 3.06 -16.46
C SER A 282 29.21 4.58 -16.35
N ALA A 283 28.44 5.14 -15.40
CA ALA A 283 28.39 6.56 -15.09
C ALA A 283 29.23 6.92 -13.84
N ASP A 284 30.15 6.04 -13.45
CA ASP A 284 31.06 6.18 -12.31
C ASP A 284 30.33 6.43 -10.97
N LYS A 285 29.11 5.92 -10.83
CA LYS A 285 28.36 5.97 -9.58
C LYS A 285 28.79 4.84 -8.65
N GLN A 286 28.99 5.17 -7.38
CA GLN A 286 29.31 4.17 -6.37
C GLN A 286 28.03 3.46 -5.92
N MET A 287 28.13 2.18 -5.61
CA MET A 287 26.99 1.35 -5.22
C MET A 287 27.26 0.52 -3.97
N PHE A 288 26.25 0.38 -3.13
CA PHE A 288 26.33 -0.52 -1.98
C PHE A 288 25.03 -1.29 -1.71
N LEU A 289 25.17 -2.49 -1.17
CA LEU A 289 24.07 -3.37 -0.79
C LEU A 289 24.03 -3.51 0.74
N VAL A 290 22.87 -3.32 1.37
CA VAL A 290 22.66 -3.53 2.81
C VAL A 290 21.39 -4.34 3.03
N THR A 291 21.54 -5.59 3.48
CA THR A 291 20.41 -6.50 3.70
C THR A 291 20.49 -7.24 5.04
N ASN A 292 19.33 -7.62 5.58
CA ASN A 292 19.24 -8.52 6.73
C ASN A 292 19.45 -9.99 6.36
N SER A 293 19.35 -10.32 5.08
CA SER A 293 19.50 -11.67 4.57
C SER A 293 20.95 -12.17 4.64
N PRO A 294 21.18 -13.49 4.80
CA PRO A 294 22.52 -14.08 4.82
C PRO A 294 23.15 -14.15 3.43
N PHE A 295 24.48 -14.09 3.35
CA PHE A 295 25.21 -14.06 2.08
C PHE A 295 24.82 -15.17 1.12
N LYS A 296 24.77 -16.43 1.57
CA LYS A 296 24.44 -17.57 0.71
C LYS A 296 23.12 -17.36 -0.05
N PHE A 297 22.11 -16.82 0.63
CA PHE A 297 20.79 -16.60 0.03
C PHE A 297 20.84 -15.44 -0.99
N VAL A 298 21.52 -14.35 -0.62
CA VAL A 298 21.72 -13.19 -1.50
C VAL A 298 22.51 -13.58 -2.75
N ASP A 299 23.61 -14.32 -2.60
CA ASP A 299 24.46 -14.75 -3.71
C ASP A 299 23.67 -15.62 -4.71
N VAL A 300 22.89 -16.60 -4.24
CA VAL A 300 22.04 -17.44 -5.10
C VAL A 300 21.06 -16.59 -5.91
N GLY A 301 20.35 -15.66 -5.27
CA GLY A 301 19.37 -14.83 -5.97
C GLY A 301 20.00 -13.79 -6.90
N MET A 302 21.10 -13.14 -6.48
CA MET A 302 21.83 -12.18 -7.34
C MET A 302 22.42 -12.87 -8.57
N ARG A 303 22.98 -14.09 -8.43
CA ARG A 303 23.46 -14.88 -9.57
C ARG A 303 22.35 -15.21 -10.56
N TYR A 304 21.17 -15.55 -10.06
CA TYR A 304 20.01 -15.81 -10.89
C TYR A 304 19.51 -14.56 -11.63
N MET A 305 19.42 -13.42 -10.92
CA MET A 305 18.85 -12.17 -11.43
C MET A 305 19.79 -11.45 -12.41
N ILE A 306 21.05 -11.27 -12.05
CA ILE A 306 21.99 -10.41 -12.80
C ILE A 306 23.28 -11.11 -13.25
N GLY A 307 23.69 -12.20 -12.58
CA GLY A 307 24.79 -13.06 -13.05
C GLY A 307 25.90 -13.34 -12.01
N PRO A 308 26.89 -14.20 -12.34
CA PRO A 308 27.94 -14.65 -11.42
C PRO A 308 28.80 -13.51 -10.85
N GLU A 309 29.13 -12.52 -11.69
CA GLU A 309 30.01 -11.40 -11.34
C GLU A 309 29.26 -10.22 -10.69
N TRP A 310 28.10 -10.46 -10.08
CA TRP A 310 27.25 -9.41 -9.54
C TRP A 310 27.96 -8.52 -8.50
N GLN A 311 28.90 -9.09 -7.73
CA GLN A 311 29.63 -8.36 -6.69
C GLN A 311 30.50 -7.24 -7.27
N ASP A 312 30.96 -7.36 -8.52
CA ASP A 312 31.77 -6.33 -9.18
C ASP A 312 30.98 -5.04 -9.44
N LEU A 313 29.65 -5.09 -9.38
CA LEU A 313 28.77 -3.92 -9.49
C LEU A 313 28.75 -3.10 -8.20
N PHE A 314 29.06 -3.70 -7.04
CA PHE A 314 28.96 -3.02 -5.75
C PHE A 314 30.35 -2.72 -5.17
N ASP A 315 30.52 -1.52 -4.63
CA ASP A 315 31.72 -1.13 -3.90
C ASP A 315 31.74 -1.71 -2.49
N VAL A 316 30.55 -1.85 -1.88
CA VAL A 316 30.37 -2.39 -0.52
C VAL A 316 29.16 -3.33 -0.48
N VAL A 317 29.35 -4.54 0.03
CA VAL A 317 28.28 -5.52 0.26
C VAL A 317 28.19 -5.83 1.75
N ILE A 318 27.05 -5.49 2.37
CA ILE A 318 26.76 -5.74 3.78
C ILE A 318 25.53 -6.65 3.90
N VAL A 319 25.73 -7.83 4.45
CA VAL A 319 24.68 -8.84 4.70
C VAL A 319 24.44 -8.97 6.20
N GLN A 320 23.32 -9.55 6.62
CA GLN A 320 22.96 -9.65 8.05
C GLN A 320 23.15 -8.32 8.82
N ALA A 321 22.74 -7.19 8.22
CA ALA A 321 22.97 -5.85 8.75
C ALA A 321 22.22 -5.58 10.07
N ARG A 322 21.13 -6.31 10.32
CA ARG A 322 20.22 -6.15 11.48
C ARG A 322 19.44 -4.83 11.45
N LYS A 323 19.06 -4.33 10.28
CA LYS A 323 18.13 -3.20 10.13
C LYS A 323 16.87 -3.43 10.98
N PRO A 324 16.36 -2.40 11.69
CA PRO A 324 16.80 -0.99 11.67
C PRO A 324 18.04 -0.69 12.53
N LYS A 325 18.56 -1.66 13.31
CA LYS A 325 19.72 -1.40 14.20
C LYS A 325 20.96 -0.93 13.46
N PHE A 326 21.14 -1.31 12.20
CA PHE A 326 22.21 -0.76 11.36
C PHE A 326 22.17 0.77 11.27
N PHE A 327 20.97 1.36 11.23
CA PHE A 327 20.76 2.81 11.14
C PHE A 327 20.64 3.48 12.50
N THR A 328 20.17 2.78 13.54
CA THR A 328 19.92 3.38 14.86
C THR A 328 21.06 3.18 15.87
N ASP A 329 21.76 2.05 15.79
CA ASP A 329 22.89 1.71 16.67
C ASP A 329 24.14 2.50 16.24
N GLN A 330 24.97 2.88 17.20
CA GLN A 330 26.19 3.66 16.98
C GLN A 330 27.46 2.84 17.16
N HIS A 331 27.40 1.66 17.79
CA HIS A 331 28.60 1.00 18.33
C HIS A 331 28.91 -0.38 17.77
N ARG A 332 27.96 -1.05 17.08
CA ARG A 332 28.23 -2.41 16.58
C ARG A 332 29.29 -2.39 15.47
N PRO A 333 30.45 -3.06 15.61
CA PRO A 333 31.48 -3.05 14.58
C PRO A 333 31.07 -3.88 13.35
N PHE A 334 31.68 -3.56 12.20
CA PHE A 334 31.68 -4.46 11.04
C PHE A 334 32.57 -5.68 11.30
N ARG A 335 32.20 -6.81 10.67
CA ARG A 335 33.05 -8.00 10.55
C ARG A 335 33.09 -8.46 9.10
N VAL A 336 34.18 -9.09 8.70
CA VAL A 336 34.29 -9.72 7.38
C VAL A 336 33.63 -11.10 7.42
N TYR A 337 32.76 -11.36 6.46
CA TYR A 337 32.24 -12.69 6.18
C TYR A 337 33.11 -13.35 5.12
N ASP A 338 33.62 -14.54 5.41
CA ASP A 338 34.39 -15.34 4.47
C ASP A 338 33.45 -16.34 3.76
N PRO A 339 33.18 -16.19 2.45
CA PRO A 339 32.34 -17.10 1.70
C PRO A 339 32.87 -18.53 1.61
N GLU A 340 34.20 -18.73 1.68
CA GLU A 340 34.82 -20.05 1.52
C GLU A 340 34.63 -20.89 2.77
N THR A 341 35.01 -20.36 3.93
CA THR A 341 34.84 -21.04 5.23
C THR A 341 33.43 -20.91 5.80
N LYS A 342 32.58 -20.07 5.19
CA LYS A 342 31.23 -19.69 5.66
C LYS A 342 31.25 -19.17 7.09
N SER A 343 32.33 -18.50 7.47
CA SER A 343 32.61 -18.06 8.82
C SER A 343 32.80 -16.54 8.89
N GLN A 344 32.86 -16.02 10.12
CA GLN A 344 33.04 -14.59 10.37
C GLN A 344 34.44 -14.38 10.91
N LEU A 345 35.24 -13.57 10.23
CA LEU A 345 36.57 -13.24 10.70
C LEU A 345 36.47 -12.36 11.96
N TRP A 346 37.44 -12.53 12.84
CA TRP A 346 37.53 -11.80 14.13
C TRP A 346 38.30 -10.49 14.01
N GLU A 347 38.99 -10.27 12.90
CA GLU A 347 39.77 -9.07 12.66
C GLU A 347 38.88 -7.84 12.61
N ARG A 348 39.35 -6.76 13.24
CA ARG A 348 38.65 -5.49 13.23
C ARG A 348 38.68 -4.91 11.82
N VAL A 349 37.50 -4.61 11.28
CA VAL A 349 37.38 -3.88 10.02
C VAL A 349 37.74 -2.42 10.26
N THR A 350 38.81 -1.96 9.63
CA THR A 350 39.26 -0.55 9.66
C THR A 350 38.96 0.19 8.36
N LYS A 351 38.81 -0.55 7.26
CA LYS A 351 38.48 -0.04 5.93
C LYS A 351 37.56 -1.02 5.21
N LEU A 352 36.65 -0.48 4.40
CA LEU A 352 35.84 -1.26 3.47
C LEU A 352 36.57 -1.37 2.13
N GLU A 353 36.79 -2.60 1.71
CA GLU A 353 37.41 -2.98 0.44
C GLU A 353 36.40 -3.69 -0.46
N LYS A 354 36.52 -3.43 -1.76
CA LYS A 354 35.73 -4.06 -2.81
C LYS A 354 35.99 -5.57 -2.84
N ASN A 355 34.99 -6.34 -3.27
CA ASN A 355 35.00 -7.81 -3.35
C ASN A 355 35.19 -8.52 -1.99
N LYS A 356 34.93 -7.82 -0.88
CA LYS A 356 34.74 -8.40 0.44
C LYS A 356 33.28 -8.24 0.87
N VAL A 357 32.81 -9.23 1.62
CA VAL A 357 31.46 -9.24 2.19
C VAL A 357 31.57 -8.88 3.66
N TYR A 358 30.76 -7.93 4.10
CA TYR A 358 30.70 -7.49 5.48
C TYR A 358 29.39 -7.92 6.14
N ILE A 359 29.42 -8.06 7.45
CA ILE A 359 28.23 -8.28 8.26
C ILE A 359 28.14 -7.27 9.40
N GLU A 360 26.91 -7.07 9.89
CA GLU A 360 26.61 -6.18 11.01
C GLU A 360 27.00 -4.73 10.69
N GLY A 361 27.82 -4.09 11.53
CA GLY A 361 28.19 -2.68 11.38
C GLY A 361 27.07 -1.69 11.70
N THR A 362 27.35 -0.42 11.40
CA THR A 362 26.44 0.70 11.53
C THR A 362 26.64 1.69 10.38
N VAL A 363 25.60 2.46 10.05
CA VAL A 363 25.69 3.53 9.04
C VAL A 363 26.73 4.58 9.42
N THR A 364 26.88 4.91 10.70
CA THR A 364 27.90 5.85 11.17
C THR A 364 29.32 5.38 10.85
N GLN A 365 29.61 4.08 10.97
CA GLN A 365 30.89 3.51 10.56
C GLN A 365 31.05 3.46 9.04
N LEU A 366 29.97 3.14 8.31
CA LEU A 366 29.98 3.19 6.84
C LEU A 366 30.39 4.58 6.37
N GLN A 367 29.72 5.63 6.88
CA GLN A 367 30.03 7.03 6.58
C GLN A 367 31.47 7.39 6.95
N ALA A 368 31.96 6.97 8.12
CA ALA A 368 33.33 7.26 8.54
C ALA A 368 34.40 6.60 7.64
N MET A 369 34.10 5.41 7.09
CA MET A 369 35.04 4.65 6.26
C MET A 369 34.99 5.04 4.78
N THR A 370 33.84 5.48 4.27
CA THR A 370 33.66 5.80 2.84
C THR A 370 33.58 7.29 2.53
N GLY A 371 33.22 8.12 3.52
CA GLY A 371 32.91 9.54 3.32
C GLY A 371 31.53 9.79 2.70
N TRP A 372 30.69 8.77 2.53
CA TRP A 372 29.37 8.91 1.90
C TRP A 372 28.38 9.61 2.83
N CYS A 373 28.12 10.91 2.63
CA CYS A 373 27.31 11.70 3.54
C CYS A 373 26.30 12.62 2.83
N GLY A 374 25.19 12.92 3.52
CA GLY A 374 24.21 13.92 3.11
C GLY A 374 23.48 13.58 1.80
N ASN A 375 23.17 14.62 1.03
CA ASN A 375 22.28 14.55 -0.12
C ASN A 375 22.88 13.84 -1.35
N SER A 376 24.17 13.48 -1.36
CA SER A 376 24.79 12.76 -2.48
C SER A 376 24.53 11.25 -2.45
N VAL A 377 23.93 10.75 -1.37
CA VAL A 377 23.57 9.33 -1.20
C VAL A 377 22.07 9.16 -1.39
N LEU A 378 21.68 8.23 -2.27
CA LEU A 378 20.29 7.81 -2.48
C LEU A 378 20.14 6.34 -2.09
N TYR A 379 19.39 6.06 -1.03
CA TYR A 379 19.12 4.70 -0.56
C TYR A 379 17.71 4.24 -0.98
N PHE A 380 17.62 3.05 -1.56
CA PHE A 380 16.37 2.39 -1.92
C PHE A 380 16.04 1.26 -0.96
N GLY A 381 14.78 1.22 -0.53
CA GLY A 381 14.25 0.15 0.31
C GLY A 381 12.74 0.01 0.11
N ASP A 382 12.21 -1.18 0.37
CA ASP A 382 10.77 -1.41 0.37
C ASP A 382 10.20 -1.02 1.73
N GLN A 383 10.86 -1.32 2.85
CA GLN A 383 10.32 -1.11 4.19
C GLN A 383 10.49 0.34 4.66
N ILE A 384 9.51 1.18 4.33
CA ILE A 384 9.50 2.63 4.63
C ILE A 384 10.04 2.99 6.02
N TYR A 385 9.68 2.25 7.07
CA TYR A 385 10.13 2.57 8.42
C TYR A 385 11.53 2.05 8.75
N SER A 386 11.78 0.75 8.58
CA SER A 386 13.04 0.09 8.94
C SER A 386 14.22 0.52 8.07
N ASP A 387 13.92 0.90 6.83
CA ASP A 387 14.93 1.22 5.82
C ASP A 387 15.13 2.74 5.67
N LEU A 388 14.06 3.52 5.64
CA LEU A 388 14.14 4.91 5.17
C LEU A 388 14.02 5.94 6.29
N ALA A 389 13.25 5.68 7.34
CA ALA A 389 12.89 6.70 8.33
C ALA A 389 14.12 7.32 9.03
N ASP A 390 15.05 6.50 9.53
CA ASP A 390 16.24 7.00 10.22
C ASP A 390 17.21 7.71 9.27
N LEU A 391 17.32 7.24 8.01
CA LEU A 391 18.14 7.87 6.98
C LEU A 391 17.68 9.30 6.66
N THR A 392 16.36 9.48 6.50
CA THR A 392 15.77 10.81 6.28
C THR A 392 15.86 11.69 7.52
N LEU A 393 15.56 11.15 8.71
CA LEU A 393 15.44 11.95 9.93
C LEU A 393 16.79 12.34 10.55
N ASN A 394 17.79 11.47 10.49
CA ASN A 394 19.03 11.62 11.25
C ASN A 394 20.28 11.81 10.39
N TYR A 395 20.29 11.34 9.14
CA TYR A 395 21.50 11.31 8.30
C TYR A 395 21.42 12.22 7.05
N GLY A 396 20.24 12.74 6.73
CA GLY A 396 20.03 13.62 5.57
C GLY A 396 20.31 12.93 4.23
N TRP A 397 20.22 11.60 4.17
CA TRP A 397 20.32 10.86 2.92
C TRP A 397 19.04 11.01 2.11
N ARG A 398 19.18 10.99 0.78
CA ARG A 398 18.04 10.90 -0.12
C ARG A 398 17.48 9.48 -0.08
N THR A 399 16.17 9.35 -0.26
CA THR A 399 15.47 8.08 -0.05
C THR A 399 14.48 7.76 -1.17
N GLY A 400 14.53 6.53 -1.67
CA GLY A 400 13.64 6.01 -2.69
C GLY A 400 12.83 4.81 -2.18
N ALA A 401 11.51 4.92 -2.09
CA ALA A 401 10.67 3.80 -1.65
C ALA A 401 10.24 2.90 -2.83
N ILE A 402 10.41 1.59 -2.67
CA ILE A 402 9.94 0.58 -3.63
C ILE A 402 8.62 -0.01 -3.15
N ILE A 403 7.55 0.30 -3.88
CA ILE A 403 6.17 -0.11 -3.55
C ILE A 403 5.61 -0.91 -4.73
N TRP A 404 5.83 -2.22 -4.75
CA TRP A 404 5.45 -3.08 -5.88
C TRP A 404 3.95 -2.99 -6.23
N GLU A 405 3.07 -2.80 -5.22
CA GLU A 405 1.62 -2.70 -5.43
C GLU A 405 1.23 -1.51 -6.33
N LEU A 406 2.09 -0.48 -6.38
CA LEU A 406 1.82 0.79 -7.03
C LEU A 406 1.46 0.66 -8.51
N ALA A 407 2.17 -0.20 -9.25
CA ALA A 407 1.90 -0.37 -10.67
C ALA A 407 0.48 -0.92 -10.92
N ASN A 408 0.02 -1.85 -10.09
CA ASN A 408 -1.32 -2.39 -10.20
C ASN A 408 -2.38 -1.35 -9.75
N GLU A 409 -2.10 -0.61 -8.67
CA GLU A 409 -2.97 0.49 -8.26
C GLU A 409 -3.15 1.53 -9.36
N ILE A 410 -2.08 1.95 -10.03
CA ILE A 410 -2.15 2.92 -11.13
C ILE A 410 -2.97 2.38 -12.31
N LYS A 411 -2.85 1.09 -12.64
CA LYS A 411 -3.69 0.47 -13.68
C LYS A 411 -5.19 0.57 -13.32
N ILE A 412 -5.54 0.34 -12.06
CA ILE A 412 -6.92 0.49 -11.57
C ILE A 412 -7.34 1.96 -11.62
N LEU A 413 -6.48 2.89 -11.19
CA LEU A 413 -6.74 4.34 -11.25
C LEU A 413 -6.98 4.83 -12.68
N ASN A 414 -6.28 4.26 -13.66
CA ASN A 414 -6.46 4.59 -15.08
C ASN A 414 -7.70 3.92 -15.70
N SER A 415 -8.31 2.93 -15.03
CA SER A 415 -9.50 2.26 -15.56
C SER A 415 -10.65 3.25 -15.72
N GLU A 416 -11.40 3.11 -16.80
CA GLU A 416 -12.55 3.96 -17.10
C GLU A 416 -13.59 3.91 -15.97
N GLU A 417 -13.86 2.73 -15.43
CA GLU A 417 -14.79 2.52 -14.32
C GLU A 417 -14.38 3.33 -13.07
N PHE A 418 -13.12 3.25 -12.66
CA PHE A 418 -12.63 4.01 -11.51
C PHE A 418 -12.76 5.52 -11.75
N ARG A 419 -12.33 5.98 -12.93
CA ARG A 419 -12.30 7.41 -13.27
C ARG A 419 -13.69 8.03 -13.30
N HIS A 420 -14.66 7.39 -13.97
CA HIS A 420 -16.05 7.87 -13.98
C HIS A 420 -16.66 7.86 -12.58
N THR A 421 -16.44 6.79 -11.82
CA THR A 421 -16.99 6.68 -10.45
C THR A 421 -16.45 7.77 -9.54
N VAL A 422 -15.14 8.08 -9.60
CA VAL A 422 -14.53 9.13 -8.78
C VAL A 422 -14.93 10.53 -9.24
N SER A 423 -14.97 10.78 -10.55
CA SER A 423 -15.45 12.06 -11.10
C SER A 423 -16.87 12.34 -10.60
N TRP A 424 -17.75 11.35 -10.72
CA TRP A 424 -19.12 11.48 -10.24
C TRP A 424 -19.18 11.62 -8.72
N LEU A 425 -18.38 10.87 -7.96
CA LEU A 425 -18.30 11.00 -6.51
C LEU A 425 -17.92 12.43 -6.07
N GLN A 426 -16.98 13.06 -6.77
CA GLN A 426 -16.56 14.44 -6.50
C GLN A 426 -17.67 15.44 -6.83
N SER A 427 -18.28 15.33 -8.01
CA SER A 427 -19.40 16.20 -8.40
C SER A 427 -20.62 16.04 -7.49
N LEU A 428 -20.95 14.81 -7.10
CA LEU A 428 -22.02 14.52 -6.16
C LEU A 428 -21.73 15.11 -4.78
N GLN A 429 -20.49 15.03 -4.30
CA GLN A 429 -20.10 15.65 -3.04
C GLN A 429 -20.25 17.18 -3.10
N HIS A 430 -19.83 17.80 -4.20
CA HIS A 430 -20.02 19.25 -4.39
C HIS A 430 -21.49 19.64 -4.40
N LEU A 431 -22.36 18.89 -5.10
CA LEU A 431 -23.80 19.12 -5.08
C LEU A 431 -24.38 19.01 -3.66
N ILE A 432 -23.96 18.00 -2.88
CA ILE A 432 -24.39 17.87 -1.47
C ILE A 432 -23.93 19.09 -0.66
N GLU A 433 -22.70 19.54 -0.84
CA GLU A 433 -22.15 20.70 -0.13
C GLU A 433 -22.91 22.00 -0.44
N GLU A 434 -23.32 22.20 -1.71
CA GLU A 434 -24.13 23.36 -2.11
C GLU A 434 -25.58 23.29 -1.61
N MET A 435 -26.12 22.08 -1.45
CA MET A 435 -27.55 21.88 -1.22
C MET A 435 -27.92 21.63 0.24
N GLN A 436 -27.01 21.09 1.06
CA GLN A 436 -27.32 20.57 2.40
C GLN A 436 -27.94 21.57 3.39
N ASP A 437 -27.78 22.88 3.17
CA ASP A 437 -28.29 23.93 4.06
C ASP A 437 -29.77 24.30 3.77
N HIS A 438 -30.40 23.67 2.78
CA HIS A 438 -31.81 23.85 2.47
C HIS A 438 -32.70 22.88 3.27
N GLU A 439 -33.55 23.40 4.16
CA GLU A 439 -34.41 22.60 5.06
C GLU A 439 -35.51 21.80 4.34
N ASP A 440 -35.89 22.18 3.12
CA ASP A 440 -36.99 21.59 2.37
C ASP A 440 -36.62 20.33 1.56
N ILE A 441 -35.35 19.91 1.61
CA ILE A 441 -34.82 18.84 0.76
C ILE A 441 -34.10 17.71 1.51
N GLU A 442 -34.36 17.55 2.81
CA GLU A 442 -33.72 16.52 3.65
C GLU A 442 -33.80 15.10 3.04
N ASP A 443 -34.98 14.67 2.57
CA ASP A 443 -35.18 13.36 1.93
C ASP A 443 -34.34 13.18 0.66
N PHE A 444 -34.13 14.27 -0.11
CA PHE A 444 -33.30 14.24 -1.31
C PHE A 444 -31.83 14.18 -0.94
N ILE A 445 -31.39 14.96 0.06
CA ILE A 445 -30.03 14.89 0.59
C ILE A 445 -29.71 13.50 1.12
N GLU A 446 -30.65 12.83 1.81
CA GLU A 446 -30.46 11.46 2.28
C GLU A 446 -30.21 10.49 1.10
N GLN A 447 -30.96 10.62 0.01
CA GLN A 447 -30.75 9.82 -1.20
C GLN A 447 -29.37 10.07 -1.82
N LEU A 448 -28.93 11.33 -1.89
CA LEU A 448 -27.59 11.67 -2.40
C LEU A 448 -26.48 11.12 -1.49
N LEU A 449 -26.68 11.14 -0.17
CA LEU A 449 -25.74 10.56 0.80
C LEU A 449 -25.66 9.03 0.64
N GLN A 450 -26.79 8.35 0.41
CA GLN A 450 -26.82 6.92 0.13
C GLN A 450 -26.11 6.59 -1.19
N GLU A 451 -26.34 7.37 -2.27
CA GLU A 451 -25.63 7.23 -3.54
C GLU A 451 -24.11 7.42 -3.34
N ARG A 452 -23.72 8.47 -2.61
CA ARG A 452 -22.31 8.76 -2.28
C ARG A 452 -21.65 7.60 -1.55
N ASP A 453 -22.32 7.01 -0.58
CA ASP A 453 -21.80 5.86 0.16
C ASP A 453 -21.71 4.59 -0.68
N GLN A 454 -22.63 4.41 -1.64
CA GLN A 454 -22.53 3.33 -2.62
C GLN A 454 -21.34 3.51 -3.56
N LEU A 455 -21.13 4.72 -4.11
CA LEU A 455 -19.97 5.03 -4.93
C LEU A 455 -18.66 4.79 -4.17
N ARG A 456 -18.59 5.24 -2.90
CA ARG A 456 -17.44 4.99 -2.01
C ARG A 456 -17.14 3.50 -1.83
N LYS A 457 -18.16 2.65 -1.74
CA LYS A 457 -18.00 1.19 -1.66
C LYS A 457 -17.53 0.61 -2.99
N THR A 458 -18.13 1.02 -4.11
CA THR A 458 -17.73 0.60 -5.46
C THR A 458 -16.26 0.93 -5.72
N THR A 459 -15.87 2.19 -5.55
CA THR A 459 -14.47 2.65 -5.74
C THR A 459 -13.48 1.89 -4.85
N LYS A 460 -13.85 1.58 -3.60
CA LYS A 460 -13.02 0.77 -2.70
C LYS A 460 -12.82 -0.64 -3.26
N SER A 461 -13.90 -1.30 -3.69
CA SER A 461 -13.86 -2.70 -4.13
C SER A 461 -13.11 -2.94 -5.44
N LEU A 462 -12.86 -1.90 -6.25
CA LEU A 462 -12.03 -2.00 -7.46
C LEU A 462 -10.56 -2.35 -7.17
N PHE A 463 -10.10 -2.09 -5.95
CA PHE A 463 -8.80 -2.53 -5.47
C PHE A 463 -8.95 -3.88 -4.74
N ASN A 464 -8.60 -3.89 -3.45
CA ASN A 464 -8.89 -5.00 -2.58
C ASN A 464 -10.34 -4.93 -2.06
N ALA A 465 -11.12 -5.99 -2.22
CA ALA A 465 -12.52 -6.01 -1.78
C ALA A 465 -12.66 -5.74 -0.26
N ASN A 466 -11.75 -6.30 0.55
CA ASN A 466 -11.80 -6.22 2.00
C ASN A 466 -11.30 -4.88 2.54
N PHE A 467 -10.22 -4.33 1.98
CA PHE A 467 -9.50 -3.19 2.54
C PHE A 467 -9.32 -2.01 1.58
N GLY A 468 -9.57 -2.15 0.28
CA GLY A 468 -9.38 -1.11 -0.75
C GLY A 468 -7.92 -0.82 -1.09
N SER A 469 -7.65 0.39 -1.60
CA SER A 469 -6.30 0.86 -1.96
C SER A 469 -5.34 0.90 -0.76
N ILE A 470 -4.07 0.54 -0.92
CA ILE A 470 -3.04 0.70 0.11
C ILE A 470 -2.79 2.17 0.44
N PHE A 471 -3.03 3.08 -0.51
CA PHE A 471 -2.68 4.49 -0.37
C PHE A 471 -3.83 5.36 0.15
N ARG A 472 -5.07 4.92 -0.02
CA ARG A 472 -6.25 5.76 0.24
C ARG A 472 -7.35 5.03 1.00
N THR A 473 -7.84 5.66 2.06
CA THR A 473 -9.22 5.45 2.58
C THR A 473 -10.17 6.34 1.78
N HIS A 474 -11.49 6.17 1.85
CA HIS A 474 -12.44 6.88 0.97
C HIS A 474 -12.06 8.33 0.55
N HIS A 475 -11.65 9.17 1.50
CA HIS A 475 -11.18 10.53 1.25
C HIS A 475 -9.69 10.70 1.56
N ASN A 476 -9.25 10.30 2.75
CA ASN A 476 -7.90 10.59 3.24
C ASN A 476 -6.86 9.56 2.78
N PRO A 477 -5.61 9.99 2.55
CA PRO A 477 -4.46 9.09 2.53
C PRO A 477 -4.41 8.18 3.75
N THR A 478 -3.93 6.95 3.57
CA THR A 478 -3.77 5.98 4.66
C THR A 478 -2.66 6.38 5.62
N TYR A 479 -2.64 5.73 6.78
CA TYR A 479 -1.50 5.82 7.69
C TYR A 479 -0.18 5.38 7.03
N PHE A 480 -0.25 4.43 6.08
CA PHE A 480 0.89 4.03 5.25
C PHE A 480 1.37 5.17 4.35
N SER A 481 0.46 5.82 3.60
CA SER A 481 0.79 6.99 2.76
C SER A 481 1.43 8.13 3.54
N ARG A 482 0.95 8.40 4.76
CA ARG A 482 1.56 9.40 5.65
C ARG A 482 3.05 9.14 5.89
N ARG A 483 3.44 7.87 6.03
CA ARG A 483 4.84 7.49 6.24
C ARG A 483 5.63 7.57 4.94
N LEU A 484 5.05 7.09 3.84
CA LEU A 484 5.66 7.16 2.52
C LEU A 484 6.03 8.61 2.17
N PHE A 485 5.09 9.54 2.31
CA PHE A 485 5.31 10.95 2.00
C PHE A 485 6.35 11.61 2.89
N ARG A 486 6.52 11.13 4.12
CA ARG A 486 7.45 11.71 5.09
C ARG A 486 8.87 11.18 4.96
N TYR A 487 9.04 9.93 4.54
CA TYR A 487 10.31 9.21 4.61
C TYR A 487 10.85 8.78 3.25
N SER A 488 10.23 9.23 2.16
CA SER A 488 10.76 9.00 0.81
C SER A 488 10.71 10.28 0.00
N ASP A 489 11.83 10.63 -0.65
CA ASP A 489 11.87 11.73 -1.60
C ASP A 489 11.15 11.36 -2.89
N ILE A 490 11.37 10.12 -3.34
CA ILE A 490 10.73 9.53 -4.49
C ILE A 490 10.20 8.14 -4.14
N TYR A 491 9.18 7.68 -4.86
CA TYR A 491 8.70 6.31 -4.77
C TYR A 491 8.28 5.79 -6.14
N MET A 492 8.38 4.48 -6.32
CA MET A 492 8.15 3.81 -7.59
C MET A 492 7.78 2.34 -7.37
N SER A 493 7.25 1.69 -8.40
CA SER A 493 6.92 0.27 -8.35
C SER A 493 8.15 -0.65 -8.42
N HIS A 494 9.21 -0.20 -9.10
CA HIS A 494 10.45 -0.95 -9.24
C HIS A 494 11.64 -0.01 -9.48
N VAL A 495 12.84 -0.37 -8.98
CA VAL A 495 14.05 0.46 -9.18
C VAL A 495 14.37 0.71 -10.66
N THR A 496 14.04 -0.25 -11.54
CA THR A 496 14.26 -0.13 -12.99
C THR A 496 13.38 0.92 -13.64
N ASN A 497 12.37 1.46 -12.97
CA ASN A 497 11.59 2.60 -13.47
C ASN A 497 12.50 3.82 -13.75
N LEU A 498 13.64 3.92 -13.05
CA LEU A 498 14.65 4.95 -13.29
C LEU A 498 15.31 4.86 -14.67
N LEU A 499 15.23 3.72 -15.37
CA LEU A 499 15.70 3.61 -16.75
C LEU A 499 14.96 4.54 -17.71
N ASN A 500 13.71 4.90 -17.40
CA ASN A 500 12.90 5.83 -18.18
C ASN A 500 13.39 7.28 -18.09
N TYR A 501 14.38 7.56 -17.23
CA TYR A 501 14.86 8.91 -16.95
C TYR A 501 16.35 9.02 -17.22
N SER A 502 16.82 10.24 -17.51
CA SER A 502 18.25 10.55 -17.62
C SER A 502 18.90 10.60 -16.23
N LEU A 503 20.21 10.36 -16.14
CA LEU A 503 20.97 10.59 -14.89
C LEU A 503 21.16 12.10 -14.59
N ARG A 504 20.59 12.97 -15.43
CA ARG A 504 20.48 14.43 -15.22
C ARG A 504 19.05 14.89 -14.95
N HIS A 505 18.13 13.96 -14.71
CA HIS A 505 16.74 14.29 -14.49
C HIS A 505 16.53 14.86 -13.08
N THR A 506 15.73 15.92 -12.99
CA THR A 506 15.26 16.44 -11.71
C THR A 506 13.78 16.11 -11.56
N PHE A 507 13.45 15.39 -10.50
CA PHE A 507 12.08 15.12 -10.13
C PHE A 507 11.52 16.27 -9.31
N TYR A 508 10.31 16.72 -9.63
CA TYR A 508 9.61 17.78 -8.91
C TYR A 508 8.31 17.25 -8.29
N PRO A 509 8.02 17.59 -7.02
CA PRO A 509 6.76 17.23 -6.41
C PRO A 509 5.61 18.01 -7.05
N ARG A 510 4.44 17.39 -7.16
CA ARG A 510 3.23 18.10 -7.57
C ARG A 510 2.82 19.08 -6.47
N ARG A 511 2.45 20.30 -6.84
CA ARG A 511 1.90 21.27 -5.89
C ARG A 511 0.51 20.81 -5.45
N GLY A 512 0.41 20.30 -4.23
CA GLY A 512 -0.88 20.00 -3.62
C GLY A 512 -1.56 21.28 -3.14
N ALA A 513 -2.79 21.53 -3.59
CA ALA A 513 -3.58 22.67 -3.12
C ALA A 513 -3.97 22.47 -1.64
N LEU A 514 -3.78 23.50 -0.82
CA LEU A 514 -4.32 23.56 0.53
C LEU A 514 -5.85 23.81 0.47
N PRO A 515 -6.63 23.42 1.49
CA PRO A 515 -8.09 23.56 1.45
C PRO A 515 -8.64 24.97 1.20
N HIS A 516 -7.85 26.02 1.47
CA HIS A 516 -8.22 27.42 1.24
C HIS A 516 -7.62 28.01 -0.05
N GLU A 517 -6.80 27.25 -0.78
CA GLU A 517 -6.28 27.67 -2.07
C GLU A 517 -7.34 27.44 -3.15
N CYS A 518 -7.55 28.44 -4.01
CA CYS A 518 -8.48 28.30 -5.14
C CYS A 518 -8.04 27.14 -6.05
N HIS A 519 -9.01 26.33 -6.48
CA HIS A 519 -8.77 25.29 -7.47
C HIS A 519 -8.32 25.92 -8.78
N THR A 520 -7.02 25.89 -9.08
CA THR A 520 -6.53 26.33 -10.38
C THR A 520 -6.93 25.28 -11.44
N PRO A 521 -7.50 25.65 -12.59
CA PRO A 521 -8.02 24.70 -13.59
C PRO A 521 -7.00 23.74 -14.22
N HIS A 522 -5.70 23.85 -13.87
CA HIS A 522 -4.59 23.17 -14.53
C HIS A 522 -3.62 22.47 -13.56
N SER A 523 -4.09 22.08 -12.36
CA SER A 523 -3.28 21.39 -11.34
C SER A 523 -3.53 19.90 -11.27
#